data_AF-A0A351DU23-F1
#
_entry.id   AF-A0A351DU23-F1
#
_cell.length_a   1.000
_cell.length_b   1.000
_cell.length_c   1.000
_cell.angle_alpha   90.00
_cell.angle_beta   90.00
_cell.angle_gamma   90.00
#
_symmetry.space_group_name_H-M   'P 1'
#
loop_
_entity.id
_entity.type
_entity.pdbx_description
1 polymer ?
#
loop_
_entity_poly.entity_id
_entity_poly.type
_entity_poly.pdbx_seq_one_letter_code
_entity_poly.pdbx_strand_id
1 'polypeptide(L)'
;MGGGRNGHPRFETRGRGRSHQRGRRRRLGTVRPGEPYPQPQRPRRSELMATILLIDTATLQCSVAVSVDGRCVASEAIRETGYVHAEKLMPMVDRVLNEANKPQLDAVAVTGGPGSFTGLRIGVSTAKGLCQGLQIPLIELDPLALLAVQGKRLDPSPRTRVAMIDARRMEAYAAGFDDTTPKAPAKPWILGEDADEWGPDAQFIGDGAKKMEEGLGGDDRTFVEAWPLASDGCELAEEAFQASSFVDLPHYEPNYIKAFKAGAPKDPLGLRSRAMSWLMGLVLLCTTCSSCGEQPQYIPYVPVNFYIDLNLPNYNALQFPGEAILVPLEGSKGIYIYRLSTEEFVALDRHSTHDVALGCRVTLDDDNIILRDDTTCSTSQWSMLDGTVLQGPATLPLQRYRTTLDGPSLRVFN
;
A
#
# COMPACT_ATOMS: atom_id res chain seq x y z
N MET A 1 77.00 58.43 -21.84
CA MET A 1 75.53 58.28 -21.90
C MET A 1 75.20 56.81 -21.82
N GLY A 2 74.21 56.46 -20.99
CA GLY A 2 74.01 55.14 -20.39
C GLY A 2 73.84 53.97 -21.34
N GLY A 3 74.49 52.86 -20.98
CA GLY A 3 74.33 51.54 -21.57
C GLY A 3 73.26 50.70 -20.86
N GLY A 4 72.74 49.72 -21.58
CA GLY A 4 71.94 48.65 -21.00
C GLY A 4 72.79 47.62 -20.25
N ARG A 5 72.15 46.90 -19.32
CA ARG A 5 72.25 45.43 -19.15
C ARG A 5 71.40 44.97 -17.97
N ASN A 6 70.93 43.74 -18.14
CA ASN A 6 70.24 42.87 -17.21
C ASN A 6 70.84 42.87 -15.79
N GLY A 7 69.97 42.85 -14.79
CA GLY A 7 70.30 42.54 -13.40
C GLY A 7 69.13 41.85 -12.71
N HIS A 8 69.31 40.56 -12.38
CA HIS A 8 68.51 39.82 -11.41
C HIS A 8 68.50 40.52 -10.05
N PRO A 9 67.48 40.21 -9.22
CA PRO A 9 67.80 39.77 -7.86
C PRO A 9 67.13 38.43 -7.53
N ARG A 10 67.93 37.53 -6.93
CA ARG A 10 67.44 36.42 -6.10
C ARG A 10 67.07 36.98 -4.72
N PHE A 11 65.94 36.57 -4.17
CA PHE A 11 65.74 36.43 -2.73
C PHE A 11 64.79 35.27 -2.42
N GLU A 12 65.01 34.70 -1.26
CA GLU A 12 64.80 33.30 -0.87
C GLU A 12 63.36 32.86 -0.61
N THR A 13 63.24 31.53 -0.67
CA THR A 13 62.16 30.65 -0.25
C THR A 13 61.39 31.06 1.02
N ARG A 14 60.06 31.02 0.96
CA ARG A 14 59.22 30.45 2.03
C ARG A 14 57.93 29.91 1.44
N GLY A 15 57.81 28.58 1.46
CA GLY A 15 56.61 27.88 1.06
C GLY A 15 55.45 28.19 2.00
N ARG A 16 54.26 28.36 1.42
CA ARG A 16 53.00 28.00 2.07
C ARG A 16 52.21 27.18 1.08
N GLY A 17 52.22 25.87 1.34
CA GLY A 17 51.47 24.90 0.59
C GLY A 17 49.98 25.25 0.60
N ARG A 18 49.38 25.23 -0.59
CA ARG A 18 47.94 25.06 -0.75
C ARG A 18 47.58 23.68 -0.19
N SER A 19 47.01 23.64 1.01
CA SER A 19 46.32 22.43 1.46
C SER A 19 44.98 22.35 0.74
N HIS A 20 44.99 21.79 -0.46
CA HIS A 20 43.81 21.11 -0.98
C HIS A 20 43.44 20.03 0.04
N GLN A 21 42.43 20.28 0.88
CA GLN A 21 41.72 19.22 1.56
C GLN A 21 41.05 18.38 0.48
N ARG A 22 41.74 17.32 0.05
CA ARG A 22 41.14 16.23 -0.71
C ARG A 22 40.07 15.63 0.19
N GLY A 23 38.82 15.99 -0.06
CA GLY A 23 37.67 15.24 0.42
C GLY A 23 37.89 13.79 0.03
N ARG A 24 37.99 12.91 1.03
CA ARG A 24 37.98 11.46 0.81
C ARG A 24 36.60 11.09 0.27
N ARG A 25 36.42 11.14 -1.05
CA ARG A 25 35.36 10.39 -1.72
C ARG A 25 35.61 8.92 -1.43
N ARG A 26 34.86 8.35 -0.48
CA ARG A 26 34.73 6.89 -0.40
C ARG A 26 34.24 6.44 -1.78
N ARG A 27 34.98 5.52 -2.40
CA ARG A 27 34.49 4.83 -3.60
C ARG A 27 33.17 4.18 -3.22
N LEU A 28 32.10 4.47 -3.95
CA LEU A 28 30.88 3.66 -3.96
C LEU A 28 31.33 2.24 -4.31
N GLY A 29 31.32 1.35 -3.31
CA GLY A 29 31.57 -0.06 -3.51
C GLY A 29 30.41 -0.65 -4.30
N THR A 30 30.71 -1.38 -5.37
CA THR A 30 29.73 -2.21 -6.07
C THR A 30 29.40 -3.40 -5.17
N VAL A 31 28.19 -3.45 -4.62
CA VAL A 31 27.69 -4.58 -3.83
C VAL A 31 27.50 -5.78 -4.74
N ARG A 32 27.98 -6.96 -4.34
CA ARG A 32 27.74 -8.22 -5.04
C ARG A 32 26.37 -8.78 -4.61
N PRO A 33 25.58 -9.38 -5.51
CA PRO A 33 24.33 -10.05 -5.13
C PRO A 33 24.61 -11.13 -4.07
N GLY A 34 23.96 -11.04 -2.91
CA GLY A 34 24.05 -12.02 -1.82
C GLY A 34 24.94 -11.64 -0.62
N GLU A 35 25.58 -10.47 -0.59
CA GLU A 35 26.23 -9.98 0.63
C GLU A 35 25.19 -9.52 1.68
N PRO A 36 25.34 -9.90 2.97
CA PRO A 36 24.49 -9.41 4.04
C PRO A 36 24.50 -7.88 4.09
N TYR A 37 23.33 -7.26 4.27
CA TYR A 37 23.24 -5.82 4.47
C TYR A 37 24.13 -5.41 5.65
N PRO A 38 25.00 -4.38 5.52
CA PRO A 38 25.85 -3.95 6.61
C PRO A 38 25.00 -3.58 7.82
N GLN A 39 25.19 -4.28 8.94
CA GLN A 39 24.50 -3.90 10.17
C GLN A 39 25.07 -2.55 10.64
N PRO A 40 24.21 -1.55 10.95
CA PRO A 40 24.66 -0.27 11.46
C PRO A 40 25.53 -0.50 12.70
N GLN A 41 26.74 0.06 12.70
CA GLN A 41 27.61 0.00 13.88
C GLN A 41 26.97 0.83 15.00
N ARG A 42 26.80 0.24 16.19
CA ARG A 42 26.25 0.92 17.36
C ARG A 42 27.01 2.23 17.62
N PRO A 43 26.33 3.39 17.62
CA PRO A 43 26.98 4.64 17.94
C PRO A 43 27.47 4.69 19.40
N ARG A 44 28.58 5.39 19.66
CA ARG A 44 29.09 5.59 21.02
C ARG A 44 28.20 6.60 21.76
N ARG A 45 27.91 6.29 23.01
CA ARG A 45 26.77 6.77 23.83
C ARG A 45 26.84 8.22 24.35
N SER A 46 27.56 9.13 23.70
CA SER A 46 27.60 10.55 24.11
C SER A 46 27.65 11.47 22.89
N GLU A 47 26.57 12.23 22.68
CA GLU A 47 26.40 13.32 21.71
C GLU A 47 26.32 12.92 20.22
N LEU A 48 25.28 12.19 19.81
CA LEU A 48 24.95 12.05 18.38
C LEU A 48 23.65 12.74 18.06
N MET A 49 23.80 14.00 17.68
CA MET A 49 22.87 14.81 16.91
C MET A 49 22.55 14.11 15.58
N ALA A 50 21.33 13.59 15.39
CA ALA A 50 20.96 12.89 14.15
C ALA A 50 20.24 13.83 13.18
N THR A 51 20.60 13.75 11.89
CA THR A 51 19.82 14.35 10.81
C THR A 51 18.97 13.28 10.12
N ILE A 52 17.65 13.43 10.20
CA ILE A 52 16.70 12.40 9.75
C ILE A 52 15.74 13.00 8.72
N LEU A 53 15.54 12.31 7.59
CA LEU A 53 14.46 12.60 6.64
C LEU A 53 13.21 11.81 7.05
N LEU A 54 12.09 12.48 7.25
CA LEU A 54 10.82 11.88 7.65
C LEU A 54 9.84 11.91 6.47
N ILE A 55 9.15 10.80 6.22
CA ILE A 55 8.16 10.65 5.13
C ILE A 55 6.87 10.09 5.73
N ASP A 56 5.76 10.80 5.55
CA ASP A 56 4.41 10.27 5.80
C ASP A 56 3.57 10.27 4.52
N THR A 57 2.98 9.11 4.27
CA THR A 57 2.07 8.85 3.16
C THR A 57 0.88 7.99 3.60
N ALA A 58 0.60 7.93 4.92
CA ALA A 58 -0.42 7.05 5.48
C ALA A 58 -1.85 7.50 5.11
N THR A 59 -2.06 8.76 4.75
CA THR A 59 -3.40 9.30 4.46
C THR A 59 -3.46 9.97 3.08
N LEU A 60 -4.51 10.75 2.80
CA LEU A 60 -4.57 11.60 1.61
C LEU A 60 -3.52 12.73 1.65
N GLN A 61 -3.06 13.11 2.84
CA GLN A 61 -1.94 14.02 3.00
C GLN A 61 -0.63 13.28 2.72
N CYS A 62 0.22 13.90 1.90
CA CYS A 62 1.62 13.53 1.72
C CYS A 62 2.45 14.57 2.45
N SER A 63 3.34 14.15 3.35
CA SER A 63 4.20 15.09 4.08
C SER A 63 5.63 14.58 4.21
N VAL A 64 6.57 15.52 4.18
CA VAL A 64 8.01 15.25 4.30
C VAL A 64 8.61 16.28 5.25
N ALA A 65 9.55 15.87 6.09
CA ALA A 65 10.30 16.78 6.95
C ALA A 65 11.77 16.39 7.05
N VAL A 66 12.63 17.35 7.37
CA VAL A 66 14.01 17.12 7.80
C VAL A 66 14.11 17.51 9.26
N SER A 67 14.58 16.59 10.09
CA SER A 67 14.86 16.80 11.50
C SER A 67 16.37 16.90 11.73
N VAL A 68 16.77 17.76 12.66
CA VAL A 68 18.11 17.83 13.25
C VAL A 68 17.94 17.87 14.76
N ASP A 69 18.45 16.87 15.46
CA ASP A 69 18.37 16.73 16.93
C ASP A 69 16.92 16.68 17.44
N GLY A 70 16.09 15.86 16.79
CA GLY A 70 14.66 15.81 17.06
C GLY A 70 13.86 17.08 16.72
N ARG A 71 14.49 18.11 16.13
CA ARG A 71 13.81 19.36 15.76
C ARG A 71 13.61 19.47 14.26
N CYS A 72 12.38 19.74 13.84
CA CYS A 72 12.04 20.00 12.44
C CYS A 72 12.74 21.27 11.93
N VAL A 73 13.58 21.16 10.91
CA VAL A 73 14.28 22.30 10.28
C VAL A 73 13.73 22.69 8.91
N ALA A 74 13.03 21.77 8.24
CA ALA A 74 12.31 22.02 6.99
C ALA A 74 11.17 21.00 6.89
N SER A 75 10.02 21.41 6.37
CA SER A 75 8.88 20.51 6.17
C SER A 75 7.95 20.99 5.08
N GLU A 76 7.34 20.06 4.37
CA GLU A 76 6.30 20.32 3.38
C GLU A 76 5.18 19.30 3.54
N ALA A 77 3.93 19.76 3.43
CA ALA A 77 2.75 18.91 3.41
C ALA A 77 1.81 19.35 2.30
N ILE A 78 1.31 18.39 1.52
CA ILE A 78 0.36 18.61 0.43
C ILE A 78 -0.82 17.67 0.61
N ARG A 79 -2.02 18.21 0.40
CA ARG A 79 -3.28 17.48 0.38
C ARG A 79 -4.07 17.91 -0.86
N GLU A 80 -4.08 17.06 -1.88
CA GLU A 80 -4.83 17.27 -3.13
C GLU A 80 -5.95 16.22 -3.25
N THR A 81 -6.97 16.52 -4.06
CA THR A 81 -8.04 15.56 -4.36
C THR A 81 -7.53 14.47 -5.32
N GLY A 82 -6.96 13.39 -4.79
CA GLY A 82 -6.48 12.24 -5.56
C GLY A 82 -5.22 11.61 -4.98
N TYR A 83 -4.80 10.45 -5.51
CA TYR A 83 -3.55 9.79 -5.11
C TYR A 83 -2.39 10.37 -5.92
N VAL A 84 -1.84 11.50 -5.48
CA VAL A 84 -0.71 12.19 -6.15
C VAL A 84 0.65 11.85 -5.53
N HIS A 85 0.67 10.99 -4.49
CA HIS A 85 1.86 10.66 -3.70
C HIS A 85 3.04 10.21 -4.57
N ALA A 86 2.81 9.36 -5.58
CA ALA A 86 3.86 8.86 -6.46
C ALA A 86 4.52 9.97 -7.31
N GLU A 87 3.75 10.99 -7.71
CA GLU A 87 4.24 12.09 -8.54
C GLU A 87 4.89 13.20 -7.69
N LYS A 88 4.39 13.43 -6.48
CA LYS A 88 4.75 14.59 -5.65
C LYS A 88 5.83 14.29 -4.61
N LEU A 89 5.93 13.05 -4.11
CA LEU A 89 6.79 12.71 -2.97
C LEU A 89 8.27 13.06 -3.23
N MET A 90 8.86 12.57 -4.31
CA MET A 90 10.28 12.84 -4.60
C MET A 90 10.57 14.33 -4.86
N PRO A 91 9.74 15.08 -5.61
CA PRO A 91 9.85 16.53 -5.69
C PRO A 91 9.77 17.25 -4.33
N MET A 92 8.91 16.79 -3.41
CA MET A 92 8.84 17.34 -2.04
C MET A 92 10.13 17.05 -1.27
N VAL A 93 10.63 15.81 -1.33
CA VAL A 93 11.91 15.41 -0.73
C VAL A 93 13.05 16.31 -1.21
N ASP A 94 13.15 16.55 -2.51
CA ASP A 94 14.19 17.45 -3.05
C ASP A 94 14.04 18.87 -2.50
N ARG A 95 12.83 19.44 -2.46
CA ARG A 95 12.60 20.79 -1.91
C ARG A 95 12.97 20.91 -0.43
N VAL A 96 12.51 20.01 0.42
CA VAL A 96 12.81 20.08 1.87
C VAL A 96 14.28 19.83 2.15
N LEU A 97 14.95 18.97 1.37
CA LEU A 97 16.40 18.80 1.46
C LEU A 97 17.14 20.06 0.99
N ASN A 98 16.69 20.72 -0.09
CA ASN A 98 17.25 22.00 -0.52
C ASN A 98 17.10 23.08 0.55
N GLU A 99 15.92 23.20 1.16
CA GLU A 99 15.63 24.15 2.25
C GLU A 99 16.51 23.89 3.47
N ALA A 100 16.76 22.63 3.80
CA ALA A 100 17.69 22.22 4.85
C ALA A 100 19.18 22.33 4.47
N ASN A 101 19.52 22.93 3.31
CA ASN A 101 20.88 23.05 2.77
C ASN A 101 21.57 21.71 2.45
N LYS A 102 20.80 20.72 2.02
CA LYS A 102 21.25 19.36 1.62
C LYS A 102 22.15 18.71 2.67
N PRO A 103 21.64 18.53 3.89
CA PRO A 103 22.46 17.96 4.94
C PRO A 103 22.78 16.49 4.61
N GLN A 104 23.84 15.98 5.23
CA GLN A 104 24.07 14.54 5.22
C GLN A 104 23.04 13.88 6.13
N LEU A 105 22.30 12.91 5.60
CA LEU A 105 21.32 12.17 6.38
C LEU A 105 21.98 11.00 7.12
N ASP A 106 21.56 10.79 8.36
CA ASP A 106 21.95 9.66 9.20
C ASP A 106 20.91 8.53 9.16
N ALA A 107 19.64 8.86 8.89
CA ALA A 107 18.55 7.89 8.72
C ALA A 107 17.42 8.46 7.85
N VAL A 108 16.54 7.56 7.40
CA VAL A 108 15.20 7.92 6.92
C VAL A 108 14.18 7.32 7.88
N ALA A 109 13.16 8.09 8.25
CA ALA A 109 11.99 7.61 8.97
C ALA A 109 10.77 7.62 8.05
N VAL A 110 9.94 6.58 8.12
CA VAL A 110 8.73 6.46 7.31
C VAL A 110 7.57 5.94 8.15
N THR A 111 6.37 6.45 7.92
CA THR A 111 5.18 5.90 8.57
C THR A 111 4.86 4.51 8.04
N GLY A 112 4.78 3.52 8.93
CA GLY A 112 4.52 2.12 8.59
C GLY A 112 3.03 1.76 8.47
N GLY A 113 2.15 2.58 9.03
CA GLY A 113 0.71 2.32 9.08
C GLY A 113 0.20 2.27 10.53
N PRO A 114 -1.13 2.30 10.72
CA PRO A 114 -2.16 2.03 9.72
C PRO A 114 -2.47 3.19 8.76
N GLY A 115 -3.09 2.88 7.62
CA GLY A 115 -3.48 3.89 6.63
C GLY A 115 -3.80 3.36 5.23
N SER A 116 -3.65 4.24 4.24
CA SER A 116 -3.83 3.99 2.81
C SER A 116 -2.85 2.94 2.30
N PHE A 117 -3.38 1.78 1.87
CA PHE A 117 -2.57 0.70 1.30
C PHE A 117 -1.61 1.16 0.20
N THR A 118 -2.11 1.95 -0.76
CA THR A 118 -1.29 2.48 -1.85
C THR A 118 -0.29 3.52 -1.34
N GLY A 119 -0.72 4.41 -0.44
CA GLY A 119 0.13 5.48 0.11
C GLY A 119 1.30 4.93 0.90
N LEU A 120 1.05 3.98 1.81
CA LEU A 120 2.09 3.32 2.61
C LEU A 120 3.14 2.63 1.74
N ARG A 121 2.73 1.93 0.69
CA ARG A 121 3.67 1.28 -0.24
C ARG A 121 4.54 2.27 -1.00
N ILE A 122 3.97 3.41 -1.41
CA ILE A 122 4.73 4.48 -2.07
C ILE A 122 5.80 5.02 -1.11
N GLY A 123 5.40 5.42 0.11
CA GLY A 123 6.32 5.95 1.12
C GLY A 123 7.42 4.97 1.50
N VAL A 124 7.07 3.73 1.84
CA VAL A 124 8.04 2.69 2.22
C VAL A 124 8.96 2.33 1.06
N SER A 125 8.47 2.22 -0.17
CA SER A 125 9.34 1.94 -1.33
C SER A 125 10.33 3.06 -1.58
N THR A 126 9.88 4.32 -1.48
CA THR A 126 10.75 5.49 -1.62
C THR A 126 11.80 5.53 -0.51
N ALA A 127 11.40 5.35 0.76
CA ALA A 127 12.31 5.34 1.89
C ALA A 127 13.34 4.21 1.78
N LYS A 128 12.92 2.99 1.40
CA LYS A 128 13.83 1.86 1.15
C LYS A 128 14.85 2.18 0.05
N GLY A 129 14.42 2.78 -1.04
CA GLY A 129 15.30 3.22 -2.12
C GLY A 129 16.35 4.24 -1.66
N LEU A 130 15.95 5.22 -0.85
CA LEU A 130 16.85 6.22 -0.28
C LEU A 130 17.85 5.60 0.70
N CYS A 131 17.39 4.77 1.64
CA CYS A 131 18.24 4.03 2.58
C CYS A 131 19.25 3.13 1.86
N GLN A 132 18.82 2.45 0.80
CA GLN A 132 19.70 1.61 -0.01
C GLN A 132 20.74 2.44 -0.78
N GLY A 133 20.34 3.57 -1.38
CA GLY A 133 21.26 4.44 -2.12
C GLY A 133 22.28 5.13 -1.22
N LEU A 134 21.88 5.53 -0.01
CA LEU A 134 22.69 6.27 0.94
C LEU A 134 23.42 5.38 1.96
N GLN A 135 23.07 4.09 2.04
CA GLN A 135 23.59 3.13 3.03
C GLN A 135 23.34 3.60 4.47
N ILE A 136 22.11 4.04 4.75
CA ILE A 136 21.65 4.54 6.05
C ILE A 136 20.44 3.73 6.53
N PRO A 137 20.23 3.59 7.86
CA PRO A 137 19.12 2.84 8.41
C PRO A 137 17.74 3.45 8.10
N LEU A 138 16.72 2.61 8.22
CA LEU A 138 15.30 2.97 8.13
C LEU A 138 14.66 2.87 9.52
N ILE A 139 13.88 3.88 9.88
CA ILE A 139 13.07 3.95 11.09
C ILE A 139 11.60 3.86 10.69
N GLU A 140 10.83 3.05 11.40
CA GLU A 140 9.36 3.03 11.27
C GLU A 140 8.74 3.98 12.30
N LEU A 141 7.74 4.75 11.86
CA LEU A 141 6.91 5.59 12.71
C LEU A 141 5.44 5.16 12.63
N ASP A 142 4.71 5.36 13.73
CA ASP A 142 3.27 5.16 13.78
C ASP A 142 2.54 6.47 13.41
N PRO A 143 1.77 6.52 12.31
CA PRO A 143 1.02 7.72 11.93
C PRO A 143 -0.04 8.14 12.96
N LEU A 144 -0.54 7.22 13.81
CA LEU A 144 -1.42 7.58 14.93
C LEU A 144 -0.66 8.29 16.05
N ALA A 145 0.60 7.92 16.29
CA ALA A 145 1.46 8.63 17.23
C ALA A 145 1.77 10.07 16.74
N LEU A 146 1.97 10.26 15.44
CA LEU A 146 2.11 11.61 14.84
C LEU A 146 0.87 12.47 15.12
N LEU A 147 -0.33 11.91 14.96
CA LEU A 147 -1.58 12.59 15.30
C LEU A 147 -1.70 12.90 16.80
N ALA A 148 -1.24 12.00 17.69
CA ALA A 148 -1.23 12.25 19.12
C ALA A 148 -0.29 13.42 19.49
N VAL A 149 0.91 13.48 18.89
CA VAL A 149 1.85 14.62 19.03
C VAL A 149 1.20 15.91 18.53
N GLN A 150 0.54 15.86 17.36
CA GLN A 150 -0.21 17.00 16.84
C GLN A 150 -1.32 17.46 17.79
N GLY A 151 -2.05 16.52 18.40
CA GLY A 151 -3.10 16.81 19.39
C GLY A 151 -2.52 17.52 20.62
N LYS A 152 -1.38 17.04 21.13
CA LYS A 152 -0.65 17.70 22.23
C LYS A 152 -0.16 19.09 21.88
N ARG A 153 0.28 19.30 20.64
CA ARG A 153 0.71 20.62 20.16
C ARG A 153 -0.47 21.61 20.06
N LEU A 154 -1.65 21.14 19.68
CA LEU A 154 -2.87 21.95 19.57
C LEU A 154 -3.52 22.24 20.93
N ASP A 155 -3.50 21.27 21.83
CA ASP A 155 -3.94 21.40 23.22
C ASP A 155 -2.88 20.76 24.14
N PRO A 156 -2.05 21.56 24.85
CA PRO A 156 -1.02 21.05 25.74
C PRO A 156 -1.55 20.45 27.06
N SER A 157 -2.85 20.51 27.34
CA SER A 157 -3.40 20.00 28.60
C SER A 157 -3.26 18.46 28.71
N PRO A 158 -3.00 17.92 29.91
CA PRO A 158 -2.93 16.47 30.10
C PRO A 158 -4.32 15.85 29.95
N ARG A 159 -4.50 15.04 28.91
CA ARG A 159 -5.76 14.32 28.63
C ARG A 159 -5.52 13.10 27.75
N THR A 160 -6.48 12.18 27.74
CA THR A 160 -6.45 11.06 26.79
C THR A 160 -6.67 11.61 25.37
N ARG A 161 -5.76 11.24 24.46
CA ARG A 161 -5.84 11.55 23.03
C ARG A 161 -6.16 10.29 22.26
N VAL A 162 -7.20 10.35 21.44
CA VAL A 162 -7.64 9.25 20.60
C VAL A 162 -7.34 9.62 19.15
N ALA A 163 -6.23 9.09 18.64
CA ALA A 163 -5.87 9.29 17.24
C ALA A 163 -6.66 8.33 16.36
N MET A 164 -7.29 8.84 15.30
CA MET A 164 -8.16 8.09 14.42
C MET A 164 -7.91 8.41 12.95
N ILE A 165 -7.54 7.40 12.15
CA ILE A 165 -7.41 7.50 10.70
C ILE A 165 -8.58 6.80 10.01
N ASP A 166 -9.18 7.42 9.00
CA ASP A 166 -10.29 6.81 8.24
C ASP A 166 -9.87 5.46 7.61
N ALA A 167 -10.55 4.37 8.02
CA ALA A 167 -10.35 3.02 7.50
C ALA A 167 -11.31 2.67 6.33
N ARG A 168 -11.97 3.69 5.76
CA ARG A 168 -13.09 3.64 4.80
C ARG A 168 -14.37 3.05 5.42
N ARG A 169 -15.48 3.12 4.68
CA ARG A 169 -16.81 2.60 5.10
C ARG A 169 -17.24 3.18 6.45
N MET A 170 -17.67 2.37 7.42
CA MET A 170 -18.11 2.78 8.76
C MET A 170 -17.04 2.48 9.81
N GLU A 171 -15.77 2.51 9.45
CA GLU A 171 -14.65 2.19 10.35
C GLU A 171 -13.55 3.26 10.37
N ALA A 172 -12.76 3.27 11.45
CA ALA A 172 -11.54 4.06 11.61
C ALA A 172 -10.47 3.22 12.32
N TYR A 173 -9.19 3.41 12.00
CA TYR A 173 -8.12 2.88 12.84
C TYR A 173 -7.94 3.80 14.02
N ALA A 174 -8.10 3.30 15.24
CA ALA A 174 -8.05 4.09 16.46
C ALA A 174 -6.99 3.57 17.43
N ALA A 175 -6.29 4.49 18.10
CA ALA A 175 -5.43 4.20 19.23
C ALA A 175 -5.56 5.30 20.29
N GLY A 176 -5.58 4.90 21.55
CA GLY A 176 -5.58 5.82 22.69
C GLY A 176 -4.16 6.10 23.18
N PHE A 177 -3.91 7.35 23.54
CA PHE A 177 -2.63 7.85 24.05
C PHE A 177 -2.86 8.62 25.35
N ASP A 178 -1.99 8.39 26.33
CA ASP A 178 -1.83 9.31 27.45
C ASP A 178 -0.80 10.34 27.02
N ASP A 179 -1.29 11.52 26.63
CA ASP A 179 -0.54 12.49 25.82
C ASP A 179 -0.03 11.92 24.50
N THR A 180 1.24 11.55 24.43
CA THR A 180 1.90 10.97 23.25
C THR A 180 2.33 9.52 23.49
N THR A 181 2.07 8.99 24.70
CA THR A 181 2.44 7.62 25.06
C THR A 181 1.30 6.67 24.69
N PRO A 182 1.54 5.65 23.85
CA PRO A 182 0.49 4.69 23.47
C PRO A 182 -0.03 3.91 24.69
N LYS A 183 -1.36 3.84 24.86
CA LYS A 183 -2.01 3.01 25.89
C LYS A 183 -2.26 1.59 25.44
N ALA A 184 -2.56 1.42 24.15
CA ALA A 184 -2.89 0.15 23.53
C ALA A 184 -2.52 0.17 22.03
N PRO A 185 -2.31 -1.00 21.42
CA PRO A 185 -2.15 -1.10 19.97
C PRO A 185 -3.36 -0.56 19.22
N ALA A 186 -3.12 -0.06 18.01
CA ALA A 186 -4.18 0.39 17.12
C ALA A 186 -5.18 -0.74 16.80
N LYS A 187 -6.48 -0.43 16.87
CA LYS A 187 -7.56 -1.36 16.52
C LYS A 187 -8.52 -0.71 15.51
N PRO A 188 -9.18 -1.50 14.64
CA PRO A 188 -10.36 -1.00 13.94
C PRO A 188 -11.44 -0.63 14.96
N TRP A 189 -11.99 0.56 14.82
CA TRP A 189 -13.15 1.06 15.55
C TRP A 189 -14.33 1.16 14.60
N ILE A 190 -15.49 0.67 15.02
CA ILE A 190 -16.72 0.68 14.20
C ILE A 190 -17.62 1.81 14.68
N LEU A 191 -18.24 2.54 13.75
CA LEU A 191 -19.21 3.58 14.11
C LEU A 191 -20.34 2.98 14.97
N GLY A 192 -20.59 3.59 16.13
CA GLY A 192 -21.62 3.18 17.09
C GLY A 192 -21.10 2.30 18.23
N GLU A 193 -19.80 1.96 18.26
CA GLU A 193 -19.16 1.42 19.46
C GLU A 193 -19.08 2.49 20.57
N ASP A 194 -19.20 2.04 21.82
CA ASP A 194 -19.20 2.90 23.00
C ASP A 194 -17.82 3.50 23.27
N ALA A 195 -17.73 4.82 23.19
CA ALA A 195 -16.51 5.60 23.35
C ALA A 195 -16.12 5.89 24.81
N ASP A 196 -16.91 5.41 25.79
CA ASP A 196 -16.65 5.65 27.22
C ASP A 196 -15.33 5.07 27.71
N GLU A 197 -14.76 4.07 27.01
CA GLU A 197 -13.42 3.55 27.30
C GLU A 197 -12.30 4.61 27.21
N TRP A 198 -12.54 5.73 26.52
CA TRP A 198 -11.56 6.80 26.34
C TRP A 198 -11.75 7.98 27.28
N GLY A 199 -12.83 7.98 28.07
CA GLY A 199 -13.13 9.02 29.05
C GLY A 199 -14.01 10.16 28.50
N PRO A 200 -14.53 11.00 29.42
CA PRO A 200 -15.52 12.03 29.10
C PRO A 200 -14.93 13.29 28.47
N ASP A 201 -13.62 13.58 28.65
CA ASP A 201 -12.93 14.80 28.20
C ASP A 201 -11.86 14.53 27.13
N ALA A 202 -11.92 13.34 26.52
CA ALA A 202 -10.97 12.88 25.52
C ALA A 202 -10.91 13.81 24.30
N GLN A 203 -9.70 13.97 23.76
CA GLN A 203 -9.48 14.65 22.49
C GLN A 203 -9.34 13.63 21.38
N PHE A 204 -10.29 13.63 20.46
CA PHE A 204 -10.28 12.84 19.25
C PHE A 204 -9.62 13.62 18.12
N ILE A 205 -8.63 13.03 17.47
CA ILE A 205 -7.87 13.71 16.42
C ILE A 205 -7.65 12.83 15.19
N GLY A 206 -7.82 13.43 14.01
CA GLY A 206 -7.62 12.79 12.72
C GLY A 206 -8.87 12.82 11.83
N ASP A 207 -8.73 12.45 10.56
CA ASP A 207 -9.86 12.37 9.62
C ASP A 207 -10.88 11.29 10.00
N GLY A 208 -10.42 10.20 10.62
CA GLY A 208 -11.27 9.19 11.23
C GLY A 208 -12.07 9.73 12.41
N ALA A 209 -11.49 10.61 13.22
CA ALA A 209 -12.19 11.22 14.36
C ALA A 209 -13.34 12.11 13.88
N LYS A 210 -13.09 12.94 12.86
CA LYS A 210 -14.11 13.83 12.29
C LYS A 210 -15.25 13.05 11.65
N LYS A 211 -14.94 11.96 10.96
CA LYS A 211 -15.92 11.05 10.37
C LYS A 211 -16.82 10.37 11.42
N MET A 212 -16.26 10.07 12.60
CA MET A 212 -16.94 9.33 13.67
C MET A 212 -17.61 10.22 14.71
N GLU A 213 -17.48 11.54 14.61
CA GLU A 213 -17.93 12.53 15.60
C GLU A 213 -19.38 12.31 16.08
N GLU A 214 -20.33 12.10 15.16
CA GLU A 214 -21.74 11.87 15.48
C GLU A 214 -21.96 10.62 16.35
N GLY A 215 -21.17 9.56 16.14
CA GLY A 215 -21.27 8.32 16.89
C GLY A 215 -20.46 8.30 18.18
N LEU A 216 -19.46 9.19 18.29
CA LEU A 216 -18.60 9.29 19.46
C LEU A 216 -19.17 10.21 20.54
N GLY A 217 -19.95 11.25 20.16
CA GLY A 217 -20.73 12.10 21.08
C GLY A 217 -19.95 12.68 22.27
N GLY A 218 -20.66 13.20 23.27
CA GLY A 218 -20.13 13.67 24.57
C GLY A 218 -19.82 15.16 24.66
N ASP A 219 -20.40 15.84 25.67
CA ASP A 219 -20.39 17.30 25.80
C ASP A 219 -18.99 17.90 26.05
N ASP A 220 -18.11 17.15 26.72
CA ASP A 220 -16.75 17.60 27.06
C ASP A 220 -15.66 17.04 26.11
N ARG A 221 -16.06 16.24 25.12
CA ARG A 221 -15.14 15.65 24.12
C ARG A 221 -14.81 16.67 23.04
N THR A 222 -13.58 16.61 22.53
CA THR A 222 -13.12 17.51 21.46
C THR A 222 -12.77 16.72 20.21
N PHE A 223 -13.16 17.23 19.04
CA PHE A 223 -12.93 16.57 17.75
C PHE A 223 -12.11 17.48 16.83
N VAL A 224 -10.91 17.03 16.50
CA VAL A 224 -9.95 17.77 15.68
C VAL A 224 -9.75 17.04 14.37
N GLU A 225 -10.18 17.66 13.27
CA GLU A 225 -9.88 17.17 11.94
C GLU A 225 -8.40 17.43 11.61
N ALA A 226 -7.63 16.37 11.41
CA ALA A 226 -6.19 16.44 11.18
C ALA A 226 -5.69 15.27 10.32
N TRP A 227 -4.46 15.37 9.85
CA TRP A 227 -3.75 14.33 9.12
C TRP A 227 -2.32 14.23 9.65
N PRO A 228 -1.71 13.03 9.68
CA PRO A 228 -0.34 12.88 10.12
C PRO A 228 0.60 13.83 9.36
N LEU A 229 1.52 14.44 10.11
CA LEU A 229 2.54 15.34 9.59
C LEU A 229 3.90 14.78 9.92
N ALA A 230 4.76 14.62 8.91
CA ALA A 230 6.13 14.17 9.10
C ALA A 230 6.90 15.04 10.11
N SER A 231 6.60 16.34 10.20
CA SER A 231 7.19 17.26 11.19
C SER A 231 6.85 16.90 12.64
N ASP A 232 5.66 16.34 12.90
CA ASP A 232 5.24 15.93 14.23
C ASP A 232 5.91 14.59 14.66
N GLY A 233 6.66 13.93 13.76
CA GLY A 233 7.45 12.74 14.04
C GLY A 233 8.92 12.99 14.41
N CYS A 234 9.38 14.24 14.46
CA CYS A 234 10.82 14.56 14.58
C CYS A 234 11.44 14.03 15.88
N GLU A 235 10.79 14.27 17.03
CA GLU A 235 11.25 13.78 18.34
C GLU A 235 11.17 12.25 18.42
N LEU A 236 10.08 11.65 17.90
CA LEU A 236 9.90 10.20 17.86
C LEU A 236 10.99 9.49 17.04
N ALA A 237 11.37 10.07 15.90
CA ALA A 237 12.42 9.54 15.05
C ALA A 237 13.80 9.66 15.72
N GLU A 238 14.06 10.75 16.43
CA GLU A 238 15.29 10.93 17.22
C GLU A 238 15.38 9.86 18.32
N GLU A 239 14.31 9.67 19.10
CA GLU A 239 14.24 8.64 20.14
C GLU A 239 14.51 7.23 19.57
N ALA A 240 13.87 6.90 18.44
CA ALA A 240 14.09 5.63 17.76
C ALA A 240 15.54 5.48 17.25
N PHE A 241 16.14 6.56 16.73
CA PHE A 241 17.54 6.56 16.28
C PHE A 241 18.50 6.32 17.45
N GLN A 242 18.31 7.04 18.57
CA GLN A 242 19.11 6.86 19.78
C GLN A 242 18.97 5.45 20.37
N ALA A 243 17.76 4.87 20.29
CA ALA A 243 17.50 3.49 20.68
C ALA A 243 18.06 2.46 19.69
N SER A 244 18.58 2.88 18.53
CA SER A 244 18.93 2.01 17.40
C SER A 244 17.78 1.10 16.96
N SER A 245 16.55 1.61 17.05
CA SER A 245 15.32 0.93 16.66
C SER A 245 15.12 1.04 15.15
N PHE A 246 15.92 0.29 14.42
CA PHE A 246 15.90 0.24 12.96
C PHE A 246 15.20 -1.01 12.45
N VAL A 247 14.46 -0.88 11.36
CA VAL A 247 13.81 -2.02 10.71
C VAL A 247 14.78 -2.79 9.81
N ASP A 248 14.50 -4.08 9.59
CA ASP A 248 15.27 -4.90 8.66
C ASP A 248 14.94 -4.50 7.21
N LEU A 249 15.79 -3.66 6.63
CA LEU A 249 15.52 -2.98 5.35
C LEU A 249 15.02 -3.90 4.22
N PRO A 250 15.63 -5.07 3.93
CA PRO A 250 15.18 -5.93 2.83
C PRO A 250 13.77 -6.49 3.07
N HIS A 251 13.48 -6.94 4.29
CA HIS A 251 12.25 -7.64 4.65
C HIS A 251 11.15 -6.73 5.22
N TYR A 252 11.44 -5.44 5.43
CA TYR A 252 10.45 -4.51 5.96
C TYR A 252 9.31 -4.28 4.97
N GLU A 253 8.08 -4.43 5.47
CA GLU A 253 6.80 -4.17 4.81
C GLU A 253 5.91 -3.31 5.73
N PRO A 254 5.01 -2.48 5.16
CA PRO A 254 4.08 -1.69 5.96
C PRO A 254 3.16 -2.54 6.83
N ASN A 255 2.77 -2.00 7.98
CA ASN A 255 1.81 -2.61 8.89
C ASN A 255 0.37 -2.48 8.36
N TYR A 256 -0.12 -3.53 7.69
CA TYR A 256 -1.50 -3.63 7.25
C TYR A 256 -2.39 -4.25 8.34
N ILE A 257 -3.01 -3.41 9.17
CA ILE A 257 -4.00 -3.87 10.18
C ILE A 257 -5.21 -4.56 9.51
N LYS A 258 -5.49 -4.26 8.24
CA LYS A 258 -6.54 -4.91 7.46
C LYS A 258 -6.05 -5.31 6.07
N ALA A 259 -6.48 -6.48 5.61
CA ALA A 259 -6.24 -6.89 4.23
C ALA A 259 -6.91 -5.90 3.26
N PHE A 260 -6.15 -5.42 2.28
CA PHE A 260 -6.65 -4.52 1.25
C PHE A 260 -7.77 -5.18 0.44
N LYS A 261 -8.93 -4.52 0.37
CA LYS A 261 -10.04 -4.93 -0.51
C LYS A 261 -10.14 -3.92 -1.66
N ALA A 262 -9.91 -4.38 -2.89
CA ALA A 262 -10.00 -3.53 -4.07
C ALA A 262 -11.42 -2.98 -4.25
N GLY A 263 -11.53 -1.67 -4.54
CA GLY A 263 -12.79 -1.06 -4.95
C GLY A 263 -13.09 -1.35 -6.42
N ALA A 264 -14.34 -1.15 -6.85
CA ALA A 264 -14.71 -1.28 -8.25
C ALA A 264 -13.88 -0.31 -9.13
N PRO A 265 -13.43 -0.75 -10.32
CA PRO A 265 -12.61 0.09 -11.21
C PRO A 265 -13.37 1.37 -11.60
N LYS A 266 -12.70 2.53 -11.49
CA LYS A 266 -13.23 3.79 -12.02
C LYS A 266 -13.25 3.71 -13.54
N ASP A 267 -14.38 4.05 -14.16
CA ASP A 267 -14.54 4.13 -15.62
C ASP A 267 -13.64 5.24 -16.18
N PRO A 268 -12.51 4.90 -16.83
CA PRO A 268 -11.50 5.89 -17.22
C PRO A 268 -11.92 6.71 -18.45
N LEU A 269 -13.02 6.34 -19.12
CA LEU A 269 -13.48 6.94 -20.39
C LEU A 269 -14.79 7.71 -20.25
N GLY A 270 -15.40 7.76 -19.06
CA GLY A 270 -16.66 8.46 -18.81
C GLY A 270 -17.85 7.93 -19.62
N LEU A 271 -17.72 6.74 -20.22
CA LEU A 271 -18.71 6.10 -21.08
C LEU A 271 -20.02 5.84 -20.34
N ARG A 272 -19.96 5.61 -19.02
CA ARG A 272 -21.13 5.41 -18.16
C ARG A 272 -22.01 6.67 -18.01
N SER A 273 -21.43 7.87 -18.06
CA SER A 273 -22.19 9.13 -17.90
C SER A 273 -22.93 9.54 -19.19
N ARG A 274 -22.32 9.26 -20.35
CA ARG A 274 -22.89 9.60 -21.67
C ARG A 274 -23.96 8.60 -22.13
N ALA A 275 -23.88 7.34 -21.70
CA ALA A 275 -24.93 6.36 -21.96
C ALA A 275 -26.26 6.71 -21.27
N MET A 276 -26.20 7.36 -20.10
CA MET A 276 -27.40 7.67 -19.29
C MET A 276 -28.34 8.69 -19.96
N SER A 277 -27.79 9.69 -20.67
CA SER A 277 -28.61 10.72 -21.35
C SER A 277 -29.29 10.22 -22.63
N TRP A 278 -28.73 9.21 -23.29
CA TRP A 278 -29.32 8.58 -24.47
C TRP A 278 -30.36 7.51 -24.09
N LEU A 279 -30.20 6.87 -22.93
CA LEU A 279 -31.15 5.90 -22.39
C LEU A 279 -32.43 6.56 -21.83
N MET A 280 -32.36 7.76 -21.25
CA MET A 280 -33.55 8.46 -20.73
C MET A 280 -34.58 8.85 -21.81
N GLY A 281 -34.13 9.08 -23.05
CA GLY A 281 -35.01 9.36 -24.20
C GLY A 281 -35.70 8.12 -24.75
N LEU A 282 -35.09 6.93 -24.57
CA LEU A 282 -35.64 5.65 -25.03
C LEU A 282 -36.60 5.03 -24.02
N VAL A 283 -36.43 5.34 -22.73
CA VAL A 283 -37.23 4.80 -21.61
C VAL A 283 -38.66 5.37 -21.58
N LEU A 284 -38.91 6.57 -22.13
CA LEU A 284 -40.25 7.17 -22.14
C LEU A 284 -41.22 6.52 -23.15
N LEU A 285 -40.73 5.71 -24.09
CA LEU A 285 -41.52 5.06 -25.14
C LEU A 285 -41.85 3.58 -24.84
N CYS A 286 -41.28 3.02 -23.76
CA CYS A 286 -41.42 1.59 -23.43
C CYS A 286 -42.15 1.32 -22.11
N THR A 287 -42.79 2.32 -21.47
CA THR A 287 -43.53 2.15 -20.21
C THR A 287 -44.95 1.59 -20.39
N THR A 288 -45.12 0.59 -21.25
CA THR A 288 -46.30 -0.28 -21.26
C THR A 288 -45.86 -1.72 -21.42
N CYS A 289 -45.26 -2.29 -20.39
CA CYS A 289 -45.34 -3.72 -20.07
C CYS A 289 -44.72 -3.99 -18.70
N SER A 290 -45.50 -4.64 -17.86
CA SER A 290 -45.21 -4.96 -16.47
C SER A 290 -44.21 -6.11 -16.32
N SER A 291 -43.51 -6.09 -15.18
CA SER A 291 -43.12 -7.26 -14.36
C SER A 291 -42.03 -8.22 -14.89
N CYS A 292 -40.84 -8.15 -14.32
CA CYS A 292 -40.31 -9.16 -13.38
C CYS A 292 -38.95 -8.67 -12.85
N GLY A 293 -38.73 -8.80 -11.54
CA GLY A 293 -37.48 -8.40 -10.90
C GLY A 293 -36.38 -9.41 -11.16
N GLU A 294 -35.26 -8.95 -11.71
CA GLU A 294 -33.99 -9.68 -11.64
C GLU A 294 -33.15 -9.09 -10.51
N GLN A 295 -32.88 -9.92 -9.50
CA GLN A 295 -31.83 -9.66 -8.53
C GLN A 295 -30.48 -9.76 -9.25
N PRO A 296 -29.52 -8.84 -9.04
CA PRO A 296 -28.19 -8.99 -9.61
C PRO A 296 -27.50 -10.20 -8.98
N GLN A 297 -27.40 -11.28 -9.74
CA GLN A 297 -26.77 -12.52 -9.31
C GLN A 297 -25.25 -12.35 -9.29
N TYR A 298 -24.66 -12.42 -8.10
CA TYR A 298 -23.23 -12.22 -7.88
C TYR A 298 -22.55 -13.55 -7.55
N ILE A 299 -21.62 -14.01 -8.40
CA ILE A 299 -20.77 -15.17 -8.10
C ILE A 299 -19.87 -14.80 -6.90
N PRO A 300 -19.81 -15.60 -5.83
CA PRO A 300 -18.96 -15.31 -4.68
C PRO A 300 -17.50 -15.14 -5.11
N TYR A 301 -16.89 -14.00 -4.77
CA TYR A 301 -15.47 -13.78 -5.01
C TYR A 301 -14.66 -14.66 -4.05
N VAL A 302 -14.04 -15.72 -4.57
CA VAL A 302 -13.09 -16.55 -3.83
C VAL A 302 -11.67 -16.16 -4.25
N PRO A 303 -10.83 -15.66 -3.32
CA PRO A 303 -9.44 -15.36 -3.63
C PRO A 303 -8.69 -16.65 -3.92
N VAL A 304 -8.04 -16.71 -5.08
CA VAL A 304 -7.27 -17.86 -5.54
C VAL A 304 -5.87 -17.37 -5.86
N ASN A 305 -4.85 -18.08 -5.37
CA ASN A 305 -3.45 -17.86 -5.72
C ASN A 305 -2.63 -19.09 -5.34
N PHE A 306 -2.55 -20.06 -6.25
CA PHE A 306 -1.78 -21.29 -6.05
C PHE A 306 -0.91 -21.63 -7.25
N TYR A 307 0.00 -22.56 -7.04
CA TYR A 307 0.97 -23.03 -8.01
C TYR A 307 0.81 -24.53 -8.22
N ILE A 308 0.92 -24.98 -9.46
CA ILE A 308 0.96 -26.36 -9.89
C ILE A 308 2.29 -26.61 -10.57
N ASP A 309 3.05 -27.58 -10.07
CA ASP A 309 4.21 -28.11 -10.78
C ASP A 309 3.75 -29.20 -11.75
N LEU A 310 3.82 -28.92 -13.06
CA LEU A 310 3.38 -29.81 -14.13
C LEU A 310 4.18 -31.13 -14.20
N ASN A 311 5.32 -31.22 -13.52
CA ASN A 311 6.12 -32.45 -13.44
C ASN A 311 5.61 -33.44 -12.39
N LEU A 312 4.69 -33.03 -11.50
CA LEU A 312 4.17 -33.94 -10.49
C LEU A 312 3.14 -34.90 -11.11
N PRO A 313 3.15 -36.20 -10.72
CA PRO A 313 2.29 -37.22 -11.32
C PRO A 313 0.79 -36.90 -11.31
N ASN A 314 0.33 -36.16 -10.29
CA ASN A 314 -1.07 -35.75 -10.14
C ASN A 314 -1.54 -34.76 -11.22
N TYR A 315 -0.61 -34.15 -11.96
CA TYR A 315 -0.87 -33.14 -12.98
C TYR A 315 -0.41 -33.55 -14.38
N ASN A 316 -0.06 -34.83 -14.57
CA ASN A 316 0.41 -35.37 -15.86
C ASN A 316 -0.56 -35.11 -17.02
N ALA A 317 -1.88 -35.09 -16.76
CA ALA A 317 -2.88 -34.77 -17.79
C ALA A 317 -2.62 -33.37 -18.39
N LEU A 318 -2.25 -32.39 -17.56
CA LEU A 318 -1.89 -31.04 -18.02
C LEU A 318 -0.59 -31.00 -18.84
N GLN A 319 0.12 -32.10 -19.05
CA GLN A 319 1.26 -32.13 -19.98
C GLN A 319 0.83 -32.16 -21.46
N PHE A 320 -0.45 -32.45 -21.75
CA PHE A 320 -0.96 -32.58 -23.11
C PHE A 320 -2.06 -31.54 -23.38
N PRO A 321 -2.00 -30.78 -24.48
CA PRO A 321 -3.13 -29.93 -24.90
C PRO A 321 -4.39 -30.77 -25.15
N GLY A 322 -5.55 -30.25 -24.77
CA GLY A 322 -6.83 -30.97 -24.85
C GLY A 322 -7.24 -31.68 -23.56
N GLU A 323 -6.34 -31.77 -22.58
CA GLU A 323 -6.61 -32.40 -21.29
C GLU A 323 -6.99 -31.38 -20.22
N ALA A 324 -7.77 -31.86 -19.23
CA ALA A 324 -8.15 -31.09 -18.07
C ALA A 324 -7.91 -31.86 -16.76
N ILE A 325 -7.75 -31.11 -15.68
CA ILE A 325 -7.76 -31.64 -14.31
C ILE A 325 -8.74 -30.89 -13.44
N LEU A 326 -9.21 -31.58 -12.40
CA LEU A 326 -9.97 -30.99 -11.31
C LEU A 326 -9.06 -30.65 -10.13
N VAL A 327 -9.11 -29.40 -9.67
CA VAL A 327 -8.51 -28.95 -8.41
C VAL A 327 -9.64 -28.68 -7.40
N PRO A 328 -9.96 -29.64 -6.50
CA PRO A 328 -11.22 -29.61 -5.75
C PRO A 328 -11.25 -28.66 -4.56
N LEU A 329 -10.08 -28.25 -4.04
CA LEU A 329 -9.96 -27.41 -2.84
C LEU A 329 -9.82 -25.91 -3.13
N GLU A 330 -9.82 -25.53 -4.41
CA GLU A 330 -9.61 -24.16 -4.87
C GLU A 330 -10.89 -23.57 -5.47
N GLY A 331 -11.01 -22.24 -5.47
CA GLY A 331 -12.21 -21.54 -5.96
C GLY A 331 -13.45 -21.80 -5.09
N SER A 332 -14.62 -21.44 -5.61
CA SER A 332 -15.89 -21.54 -4.89
C SER A 332 -16.41 -22.98 -4.78
N LYS A 333 -16.25 -23.78 -5.83
CA LYS A 333 -16.73 -25.17 -5.88
C LYS A 333 -15.71 -26.16 -6.47
N GLY A 334 -14.44 -25.78 -6.48
CA GLY A 334 -13.38 -26.44 -7.25
C GLY A 334 -13.12 -25.70 -8.56
N ILE A 335 -11.92 -25.88 -9.11
CA ILE A 335 -11.50 -25.28 -10.38
C ILE A 335 -11.17 -26.39 -11.37
N TYR A 336 -11.67 -26.28 -12.60
CA TYR A 336 -11.12 -27.03 -13.72
C TYR A 336 -9.99 -26.24 -14.36
N ILE A 337 -8.87 -26.91 -14.60
CA ILE A 337 -7.76 -26.38 -15.37
C ILE A 337 -7.67 -27.19 -16.65
N TYR A 338 -7.77 -26.54 -17.80
CA TYR A 338 -7.69 -27.13 -19.12
C TYR A 338 -6.48 -26.57 -19.85
N ARG A 339 -5.72 -27.42 -20.55
CA ARG A 339 -4.59 -26.99 -21.37
C ARG A 339 -5.04 -26.73 -22.80
N LEU A 340 -5.10 -25.44 -23.18
CA LEU A 340 -5.54 -25.02 -24.51
C LEU A 340 -4.45 -25.21 -25.55
N SER A 341 -3.20 -24.90 -25.19
CA SER A 341 -2.04 -25.05 -26.08
C SER A 341 -0.78 -25.39 -25.27
N THR A 342 0.39 -25.38 -25.89
CA THR A 342 1.65 -25.63 -25.17
C THR A 342 1.92 -24.60 -24.08
N GLU A 343 1.44 -23.35 -24.24
CA GLU A 343 1.71 -22.24 -23.31
C GLU A 343 0.46 -21.69 -22.63
N GLU A 344 -0.73 -22.10 -23.05
CA GLU A 344 -1.99 -21.51 -22.62
C GLU A 344 -2.86 -22.47 -21.82
N PHE A 345 -3.36 -21.97 -20.70
CA PHE A 345 -4.24 -22.68 -19.79
C PHE A 345 -5.52 -21.87 -19.54
N VAL A 346 -6.60 -22.59 -19.30
CA VAL A 346 -7.89 -22.02 -18.94
C VAL A 346 -8.28 -22.59 -17.58
N ALA A 347 -8.51 -21.70 -16.62
CA ALA A 347 -8.91 -22.07 -15.27
C ALA A 347 -10.31 -21.49 -14.98
N LEU A 348 -11.29 -22.36 -14.76
CA LEU A 348 -12.70 -21.99 -14.55
C LEU A 348 -13.20 -22.52 -13.21
N ASP A 349 -13.91 -21.68 -12.46
CA ASP A 349 -14.66 -22.11 -11.27
C ASP A 349 -15.79 -23.06 -11.69
N ARG A 350 -16.04 -24.06 -10.86
CA ARG A 350 -17.13 -25.01 -11.04
C ARG A 350 -18.47 -24.50 -10.54
N HIS A 351 -18.55 -23.32 -9.95
CA HIS A 351 -19.81 -22.78 -9.47
C HIS A 351 -20.73 -22.40 -10.65
N SER A 352 -21.88 -23.06 -10.75
CA SER A 352 -22.89 -22.73 -11.75
C SER A 352 -23.31 -21.27 -11.67
N THR A 353 -23.44 -20.65 -12.83
CA THR A 353 -23.89 -19.26 -12.96
C THR A 353 -25.36 -19.14 -13.33
N HIS A 354 -26.08 -20.27 -13.48
CA HIS A 354 -27.53 -20.23 -13.72
C HIS A 354 -28.28 -19.71 -12.49
N ASP A 355 -28.11 -20.34 -11.33
CA ASP A 355 -28.59 -19.86 -10.03
C ASP A 355 -27.51 -20.10 -8.97
N VAL A 356 -26.82 -19.02 -8.61
CA VAL A 356 -25.72 -19.03 -7.63
C VAL A 356 -26.22 -19.41 -6.23
N ALA A 357 -27.48 -19.09 -5.89
CA ALA A 357 -28.02 -19.40 -4.58
C ALA A 357 -28.23 -20.92 -4.37
N LEU A 358 -28.47 -21.67 -5.46
CA LEU A 358 -28.55 -23.14 -5.42
C LEU A 358 -27.19 -23.80 -5.14
N GLY A 359 -26.08 -23.08 -5.35
CA GLY A 359 -24.74 -23.55 -4.99
C GLY A 359 -24.27 -24.76 -5.80
N CYS A 360 -24.80 -24.92 -7.02
CA CYS A 360 -24.58 -26.02 -7.94
C CYS A 360 -23.14 -26.08 -8.47
N ARG A 361 -22.72 -27.30 -8.85
CA ARG A 361 -21.38 -27.58 -9.37
C ARG A 361 -21.47 -28.10 -10.80
N VAL A 362 -20.75 -27.49 -11.72
CA VAL A 362 -20.61 -28.03 -13.07
C VAL A 362 -19.62 -29.20 -13.10
N THR A 363 -19.87 -30.13 -14.00
CA THR A 363 -19.04 -31.30 -14.29
C THR A 363 -18.58 -31.26 -15.74
N LEU A 364 -17.30 -31.59 -15.95
CA LEU A 364 -16.73 -31.69 -17.29
C LEU A 364 -17.17 -32.99 -17.96
N ASP A 365 -17.50 -32.90 -19.25
CA ASP A 365 -17.84 -34.07 -20.06
C ASP A 365 -16.61 -34.84 -20.54
N ASP A 366 -16.86 -36.01 -21.15
CA ASP A 366 -15.80 -36.94 -21.56
C ASP A 366 -14.89 -36.37 -22.66
N ASP A 367 -15.37 -35.40 -23.44
CA ASP A 367 -14.60 -34.72 -24.49
C ASP A 367 -13.75 -33.55 -23.95
N ASN A 368 -13.78 -33.29 -22.64
CA ASN A 368 -13.05 -32.22 -21.94
C ASN A 368 -13.33 -30.78 -22.43
N ILE A 369 -14.40 -30.57 -23.20
CA ILE A 369 -14.69 -29.27 -23.83
C ILE A 369 -16.01 -28.66 -23.37
N ILE A 370 -16.92 -29.43 -22.78
CA ILE A 370 -18.21 -28.93 -22.29
C ILE A 370 -18.37 -29.19 -20.80
N LEU A 371 -18.65 -28.13 -20.05
CA LEU A 371 -19.07 -28.17 -18.66
C LEU A 371 -20.59 -28.20 -18.59
N ARG A 372 -21.17 -29.12 -17.83
CA ARG A 372 -22.61 -29.32 -17.70
C ARG A 372 -23.06 -29.14 -16.26
N ASP A 373 -24.22 -28.54 -16.07
CA ASP A 373 -24.88 -28.55 -14.77
C ASP A 373 -25.43 -29.94 -14.44
N ASP A 374 -25.58 -30.21 -13.14
CA ASP A 374 -26.39 -31.32 -12.67
C ASP A 374 -27.84 -31.14 -13.12
N THR A 375 -28.51 -32.21 -13.52
CA THR A 375 -29.89 -32.17 -14.03
C THR A 375 -30.90 -31.70 -13.00
N THR A 376 -30.55 -31.74 -11.71
CA THR A 376 -31.34 -31.15 -10.62
C THR A 376 -31.18 -29.63 -10.48
N CYS A 377 -30.14 -29.06 -11.10
CA CYS A 377 -29.86 -27.63 -11.10
C CYS A 377 -30.40 -26.96 -12.35
N SER A 378 -29.94 -27.38 -13.53
CA SER A 378 -30.38 -26.80 -14.80
C SER A 378 -29.96 -27.67 -16.00
N THR A 379 -30.40 -27.28 -17.19
CA THR A 379 -29.93 -27.86 -18.46
C THR A 379 -28.76 -27.07 -19.08
N SER A 380 -28.13 -26.18 -18.30
CA SER A 380 -27.08 -25.31 -18.79
C SER A 380 -25.76 -26.02 -19.08
N GLN A 381 -25.10 -25.51 -20.11
CA GLN A 381 -23.81 -25.99 -20.59
C GLN A 381 -22.92 -24.79 -20.86
N TRP A 382 -21.63 -24.94 -20.55
CA TRP A 382 -20.60 -23.94 -20.77
C TRP A 382 -19.42 -24.53 -21.53
N SER A 383 -18.72 -23.68 -22.26
CA SER A 383 -17.47 -24.01 -22.93
C SER A 383 -16.34 -24.06 -21.91
N MET A 384 -15.57 -25.16 -21.88
CA MET A 384 -14.35 -25.27 -21.06
C MET A 384 -13.24 -24.33 -21.58
N LEU A 385 -13.32 -23.89 -22.84
CA LEU A 385 -12.27 -23.10 -23.50
C LEU A 385 -12.26 -21.64 -23.03
N ASP A 386 -13.40 -21.11 -22.62
CA ASP A 386 -13.54 -19.70 -22.25
C ASP A 386 -14.60 -19.40 -21.17
N GLY A 387 -15.36 -20.41 -20.75
CA GLY A 387 -16.44 -20.30 -19.77
C GLY A 387 -17.75 -19.77 -20.35
N THR A 388 -17.86 -19.54 -21.67
CA THR A 388 -19.08 -19.00 -22.29
C THR A 388 -20.25 -19.98 -22.21
N VAL A 389 -21.47 -19.46 -22.12
CA VAL A 389 -22.68 -20.30 -22.14
C VAL A 389 -22.90 -20.84 -23.56
N LEU A 390 -23.03 -22.16 -23.68
CA LEU A 390 -23.34 -22.85 -24.93
C LEU A 390 -24.82 -23.16 -25.07
N GLN A 391 -25.47 -23.58 -23.98
CA GLN A 391 -26.87 -24.00 -23.98
C GLN A 391 -27.51 -23.80 -22.61
N GLY A 392 -28.85 -23.72 -22.56
CA GLY A 392 -29.66 -23.73 -21.35
C GLY A 392 -29.98 -22.34 -20.79
N PRO A 393 -30.57 -22.26 -19.59
CA PRO A 393 -31.13 -21.02 -19.05
C PRO A 393 -30.11 -20.06 -18.40
N ALA A 394 -28.85 -20.44 -18.21
CA ALA A 394 -27.79 -19.54 -17.75
C ALA A 394 -27.54 -18.39 -18.74
N THR A 395 -27.30 -17.19 -18.21
CA THR A 395 -27.02 -15.98 -19.02
C THR A 395 -25.60 -15.45 -18.82
N LEU A 396 -24.86 -15.98 -17.84
CA LEU A 396 -23.53 -15.52 -17.47
C LEU A 396 -22.46 -16.60 -17.72
N PRO A 397 -21.25 -16.23 -18.18
CA PRO A 397 -20.14 -17.17 -18.30
C PRO A 397 -19.63 -17.60 -16.91
N LEU A 398 -18.97 -18.76 -16.84
CA LEU A 398 -18.29 -19.22 -15.62
C LEU A 398 -17.16 -18.27 -15.22
N GLN A 399 -16.88 -18.21 -13.91
CA GLN A 399 -15.81 -17.38 -13.38
C GLN A 399 -14.45 -17.90 -13.83
N ARG A 400 -13.73 -17.08 -14.60
CA ARG A 400 -12.37 -17.39 -15.08
C ARG A 400 -11.30 -16.83 -14.14
N TYR A 401 -10.26 -17.62 -13.93
CA TYR A 401 -9.03 -17.22 -13.24
C TYR A 401 -7.92 -16.90 -14.25
N ARG A 402 -7.00 -16.03 -13.86
CA ARG A 402 -5.78 -15.76 -14.62
C ARG A 402 -4.79 -16.90 -14.41
N THR A 403 -4.04 -17.19 -15.46
CA THR A 403 -2.99 -18.22 -15.44
C THR A 403 -1.69 -17.63 -15.97
N THR A 404 -0.57 -17.97 -15.36
CA THR A 404 0.77 -17.67 -15.87
C THR A 404 1.64 -18.91 -15.75
N LEU A 405 2.31 -19.29 -16.84
CA LEU A 405 3.26 -20.39 -16.86
C LEU A 405 4.69 -19.83 -16.72
N ASP A 406 5.46 -20.34 -15.76
CA ASP A 406 6.88 -20.04 -15.60
C ASP A 406 7.66 -21.36 -15.46
N GLY A 407 8.29 -21.79 -16.55
CA GLY A 407 8.88 -23.12 -16.67
C GLY A 407 7.83 -24.22 -16.44
N PRO A 408 8.05 -25.19 -15.53
CA PRO A 408 7.05 -26.21 -15.22
C PRO A 408 5.98 -25.74 -14.23
N SER A 409 6.08 -24.51 -13.71
CA SER A 409 5.19 -24.01 -12.67
C SER A 409 4.05 -23.18 -13.27
N LEU A 410 2.84 -23.71 -13.22
CA LEU A 410 1.61 -23.01 -13.57
C LEU A 410 1.05 -22.30 -12.33
N ARG A 411 0.90 -20.98 -12.40
CA ARG A 411 0.21 -20.18 -11.36
C ARG A 411 -1.22 -19.88 -11.79
N VAL A 412 -2.18 -20.04 -10.88
CA VAL A 412 -3.60 -19.69 -11.07
C VAL A 412 -4.01 -18.65 -10.04
N PHE A 413 -4.60 -17.52 -10.45
CA PHE A 413 -4.93 -16.39 -9.56
C PHE A 413 -6.06 -15.48 -10.05
N ASN A 414 -6.65 -14.64 -9.18
CA ASN A 414 -7.60 -13.57 -9.54
C ASN A 414 -7.29 -12.20 -8.94
#